data_AF-W4LAY8-F1
#
_entry.id   AF-W4LAY8-F1
#
_cell.length_a   1.000
_cell.length_b   1.000
_cell.length_c   1.000
_cell.angle_alpha   90.00
_cell.angle_beta   90.00
_cell.angle_gamma   90.00
#
_symmetry.space_group_name_H-M   'P 1'
#
loop_
_entity.id
_entity.type
_entity.pdbx_description
1 polymer ?
#
loop_
_entity_poly.entity_id
_entity_poly.type
_entity_poly.pdbx_seq_one_letter_code
_entity_poly.pdbx_strand_id
1 'polypeptide(L)'
;MNEQFRRGTIIVDLDGTICEHRYPDFGPPLAGAREALQRFKESGYWIIIHSVRTSSVYRESEDYDPKVNSPEAVSEYLERHNIPFDEIWMHDKALGVAYIDDRGVRAVGDRNQSNWKEIADSLIQEPFRPRVW
;
A
#
# COMPACT_ATOMS: atom_id res chain seq x y z
N MET A 1 -19.16 8.39 12.47
CA MET A 1 -18.10 9.35 12.83
C MET A 1 -18.12 10.44 11.76
N ASN A 2 -18.37 11.70 12.12
CA ASN A 2 -18.52 12.80 11.15
C ASN A 2 -17.23 12.99 10.33
N GLU A 3 -17.35 13.10 9.00
CA GLU A 3 -16.24 13.36 8.07
C GLU A 3 -15.49 14.68 8.36
N GLN A 4 -16.09 15.58 9.16
CA GLN A 4 -15.58 16.91 9.49
C GLN A 4 -14.30 16.96 10.38
N PHE A 5 -13.70 15.83 10.79
CA PHE A 5 -12.51 15.83 11.66
C PHE A 5 -11.38 14.86 11.25
N ARG A 6 -11.30 14.43 9.98
CA ARG A 6 -10.16 13.62 9.52
C ARG A 6 -8.94 14.52 9.23
N ARG A 7 -7.77 14.23 9.82
CA ARG A 7 -6.51 14.95 9.53
C ARG A 7 -6.04 14.77 8.08
N GLY A 8 -6.50 13.72 7.43
CA GLY A 8 -6.14 13.34 6.07
C GLY A 8 -6.19 11.83 5.91
N THR A 9 -5.96 11.38 4.69
CA THR A 9 -5.97 9.96 4.32
C THR A 9 -4.55 9.50 4.01
N ILE A 10 -4.11 8.42 4.64
CA ILE A 10 -2.84 7.77 4.34
C ILE A 10 -3.15 6.52 3.51
N ILE A 11 -2.55 6.42 2.33
CA ILE A 11 -2.66 5.27 1.45
C ILE A 11 -1.49 4.35 1.74
N VAL A 12 -1.75 3.08 2.00
CA VAL A 12 -0.75 2.12 2.42
C VAL A 12 -0.85 0.90 1.52
N ASP A 13 0.25 0.56 0.86
CA ASP A 13 0.40 -0.72 0.18
C ASP A 13 0.44 -1.90 1.19
N LEU A 14 0.25 -3.13 0.72
CA LEU A 14 0.21 -4.32 1.56
C LEU A 14 1.50 -5.14 1.49
N ASP A 15 1.81 -5.72 0.33
CA ASP A 15 2.89 -6.70 0.16
C ASP A 15 4.25 -6.03 0.00
N GLY A 16 5.16 -6.31 0.92
CA GLY A 16 6.44 -5.59 1.03
C GLY A 16 6.35 -4.35 1.91
N THR A 17 5.15 -3.88 2.24
CA THR A 17 4.90 -2.64 3.00
C THR A 17 4.35 -2.89 4.41
N ILE A 18 3.24 -3.63 4.54
CA ILE A 18 2.65 -4.03 5.82
C ILE A 18 3.11 -5.44 6.21
N CYS A 19 3.27 -6.32 5.23
CA CYS A 19 3.73 -7.69 5.42
C CYS A 19 4.88 -8.02 4.46
N GLU A 20 5.61 -9.09 4.72
CA GLU A 20 6.59 -9.57 3.76
C GLU A 20 5.92 -9.97 2.44
N HIS A 21 6.58 -9.65 1.34
CA HIS A 21 6.15 -10.06 0.01
C HIS A 21 6.32 -11.58 -0.19
N ARG A 22 5.22 -12.35 -0.13
CA ARG A 22 5.22 -13.82 -0.28
C ARG A 22 4.09 -14.37 -1.17
N TYR A 23 3.72 -13.64 -2.21
CA TYR A 23 2.64 -14.06 -3.12
C TYR A 23 2.85 -15.49 -3.65
N PRO A 24 1.78 -16.33 -3.71
CA PRO A 24 0.36 -15.99 -3.50
C PRO A 24 -0.05 -15.84 -2.02
N ASP A 25 0.73 -16.38 -1.10
CA ASP A 25 0.45 -16.31 0.34
C ASP A 25 0.66 -14.88 0.89
N PHE A 26 0.10 -14.61 2.06
CA PHE A 26 0.47 -13.44 2.85
C PHE A 26 1.71 -13.76 3.68
N GLY A 27 2.73 -12.91 3.60
CA GLY A 27 3.88 -13.00 4.50
C GLY A 27 3.56 -12.56 5.93
N PRO A 28 4.47 -12.77 6.89
CA PRO A 28 4.30 -12.22 8.24
C PRO A 28 4.29 -10.68 8.22
N PRO A 29 3.64 -10.01 9.19
CA PRO A 29 3.69 -8.55 9.32
C PRO A 29 5.12 -8.02 9.48
N LEU A 30 5.42 -6.90 8.84
CA LEU A 30 6.70 -6.20 9.03
C LEU A 30 6.75 -5.54 10.41
N ALA A 31 7.93 -5.57 11.01
CA ALA A 31 8.18 -4.95 12.31
C ALA A 31 7.84 -3.45 12.28
N GLY A 32 7.00 -3.00 13.22
CA GLY A 32 6.61 -1.60 13.36
C GLY A 32 5.42 -1.17 12.49
N ALA A 33 4.97 -1.99 11.52
CA ALA A 33 3.85 -1.63 10.65
C ALA A 33 2.57 -1.40 11.46
N ARG A 34 2.20 -2.35 12.32
CA ARG A 34 1.02 -2.25 13.19
C ARG A 34 1.09 -1.03 14.10
N GLU A 35 2.23 -0.81 14.76
CA GLU A 35 2.42 0.29 15.71
C GLU A 35 2.33 1.65 15.01
N ALA A 36 2.86 1.77 13.79
CA ALA A 36 2.76 2.99 12.98
C ALA A 36 1.31 3.27 12.58
N LEU A 37 0.59 2.27 12.05
CA LEU A 37 -0.80 2.40 11.64
C LEU A 37 -1.71 2.74 12.84
N GLN A 38 -1.47 2.14 14.00
CA GLN A 38 -2.16 2.48 15.24
C GLN A 38 -1.95 3.95 15.63
N ARG A 39 -0.70 4.45 15.56
CA ARG A 39 -0.40 5.87 15.83
C ARG A 39 -1.08 6.82 14.84
N PHE A 40 -1.22 6.43 13.58
CA PHE A 40 -1.96 7.23 12.59
C PHE A 40 -3.44 7.32 12.96
N LYS A 41 -4.07 6.20 13.34
CA LYS A 41 -5.48 6.16 13.78
C LYS A 41 -5.71 7.02 15.02
N GLU A 42 -4.86 6.86 16.03
CA GLU A 42 -4.91 7.67 17.26
C GLU A 42 -4.72 9.17 16.99
N SER A 43 -3.99 9.50 15.93
CA SER A 43 -3.78 10.89 15.49
C SER A 43 -4.92 11.42 14.61
N GLY A 44 -5.96 10.63 14.31
CA GLY A 44 -7.12 11.03 13.51
C GLY A 44 -6.93 10.95 11.99
N TYR A 45 -5.99 10.12 11.50
CA TYR A 45 -5.87 9.80 10.08
C TYR A 45 -6.81 8.67 9.67
N TRP A 46 -7.27 8.73 8.43
CA TRP A 46 -7.97 7.64 7.75
C TRP A 46 -6.95 6.76 7.04
N ILE A 47 -7.03 5.44 7.20
CA ILE A 47 -6.09 4.50 6.60
C ILE A 47 -6.78 3.72 5.50
N ILE A 48 -6.30 3.92 4.26
CA ILE A 48 -6.72 3.15 3.11
C ILE A 48 -5.63 2.14 2.77
N ILE A 49 -6.00 0.87 2.71
CA ILE A 49 -5.17 -0.19 2.13
C ILE A 49 -5.40 -0.20 0.63
N HIS A 50 -4.33 -0.09 -0.15
CA HIS A 50 -4.39 -0.05 -1.61
C HIS A 50 -3.35 -1.02 -2.17
N SER A 51 -3.81 -2.23 -2.50
CA SER A 51 -2.96 -3.32 -2.97
C SER A 51 -3.43 -3.81 -4.34
N VAL A 52 -2.47 -4.23 -5.18
CA VAL A 52 -2.77 -4.89 -6.45
C VAL A 52 -3.56 -6.18 -6.26
N ARG A 53 -3.51 -6.81 -5.07
CA ARG A 53 -4.30 -8.01 -4.75
C ARG A 53 -5.79 -7.83 -5.02
N THR A 54 -6.31 -6.62 -4.83
CA THR A 54 -7.74 -6.29 -5.03
C THR A 54 -8.02 -5.54 -6.32
N SER A 55 -7.06 -5.47 -7.24
CA SER A 55 -7.22 -4.78 -8.52
C SER A 55 -8.27 -5.48 -9.39
N SER A 56 -9.17 -4.70 -9.98
CA SER A 56 -10.15 -5.19 -10.96
C SER A 56 -9.49 -5.81 -12.19
N VAL A 57 -8.33 -5.29 -12.60
CA VAL A 57 -7.54 -5.83 -13.72
C VAL A 57 -7.01 -7.23 -13.38
N TYR A 58 -6.65 -7.46 -12.12
CA TYR A 58 -6.15 -8.77 -11.68
C TYR A 58 -7.25 -9.83 -11.66
N ARG A 59 -8.51 -9.42 -11.45
CA ARG A 59 -9.68 -10.32 -11.44
C ARG A 59 -9.90 -11.06 -12.75
N GLU A 60 -9.36 -10.54 -13.86
CA GLU A 60 -9.46 -11.16 -15.19
C GLU A 60 -8.25 -12.06 -15.52
N SER A 61 -7.25 -12.16 -14.63
CA SER A 61 -6.06 -12.99 -14.83
C SER A 61 -6.28 -14.46 -14.47
N GLU A 62 -5.51 -15.36 -15.10
CA GLU A 62 -5.54 -16.80 -14.81
C GLU A 62 -5.03 -17.13 -13.39
N ASP A 63 -4.23 -16.24 -12.80
CA ASP A 63 -3.63 -16.38 -11.47
C ASP A 63 -4.53 -15.83 -10.34
N TYR A 64 -5.75 -15.39 -10.64
CA TYR A 64 -6.69 -14.88 -9.65
C TYR A 64 -7.23 -15.99 -8.75
N ASP A 65 -6.99 -15.88 -7.44
CA ASP A 65 -7.67 -16.69 -6.42
C ASP A 65 -8.40 -15.77 -5.43
N PRO A 66 -9.75 -15.81 -5.33
CA PRO A 66 -10.50 -14.96 -4.40
C PRO A 66 -10.13 -15.21 -2.93
N LYS A 67 -9.46 -16.31 -2.58
CA LYS A 67 -8.94 -16.56 -1.22
C LYS A 67 -7.79 -15.65 -0.83
N VAL A 68 -7.11 -15.03 -1.80
CA VAL A 68 -5.97 -14.14 -1.57
C VAL A 68 -6.06 -12.81 -2.35
N ASN A 69 -6.98 -12.71 -3.32
CA ASN A 69 -7.17 -11.56 -4.22
C ASN A 69 -8.53 -10.86 -4.03
N SER A 70 -9.08 -10.89 -2.83
CA SER A 70 -10.34 -10.21 -2.50
C SER A 70 -10.16 -9.23 -1.34
N PRO A 71 -11.00 -8.17 -1.26
CA PRO A 71 -11.04 -7.32 -0.08
C PRO A 71 -11.26 -8.11 1.20
N GLU A 72 -12.08 -9.16 1.16
CA GLU A 72 -12.35 -10.04 2.29
C GLU A 72 -11.09 -10.76 2.76
N ALA A 73 -10.27 -11.28 1.83
CA ALA A 73 -9.01 -11.94 2.16
C ALA A 73 -8.00 -10.97 2.79
N VAL A 74 -7.90 -9.75 2.25
CA VAL A 74 -7.04 -8.70 2.81
C VAL A 74 -7.54 -8.26 4.19
N SER A 75 -8.85 -8.07 4.36
CA SER A 75 -9.48 -7.73 5.65
C SER A 75 -9.19 -8.79 6.71
N GLU A 76 -9.41 -10.07 6.37
CA GLU A 76 -9.18 -11.19 7.27
C GLU A 76 -7.72 -11.25 7.73
N TYR A 77 -6.77 -11.05 6.81
CA TYR A 77 -5.35 -10.99 7.15
C TYR A 77 -5.04 -9.85 8.14
N LEU A 78 -5.50 -8.63 7.84
CA LEU A 78 -5.25 -7.46 8.70
C LEU A 78 -5.88 -7.62 10.08
N GLU A 79 -7.12 -8.11 10.14
CA GLU A 79 -7.84 -8.38 11.40
C GLU A 79 -7.14 -9.45 12.24
N ARG A 80 -6.73 -10.57 11.63
CA ARG A 80 -6.00 -11.65 12.30
C ARG A 80 -4.71 -11.16 12.96
N HIS A 81 -4.05 -10.18 12.34
CA HIS A 81 -2.82 -9.58 12.85
C HIS A 81 -3.04 -8.31 13.70
N ASN A 82 -4.29 -7.94 13.99
CA ASN A 82 -4.66 -6.74 14.72
C ASN A 82 -4.07 -5.46 14.09
N ILE A 83 -4.05 -5.39 12.76
CA ILE A 83 -3.55 -4.25 12.01
C ILE A 83 -4.73 -3.33 11.71
N PRO A 84 -4.72 -2.08 12.20
CA PRO A 84 -5.87 -1.20 12.02
C PRO A 84 -5.89 -0.58 10.61
N PHE A 85 -7.07 -0.56 10.02
CA PHE A 85 -7.36 0.09 8.74
C PHE A 85 -8.79 0.64 8.78
N ASP A 86 -9.14 1.48 7.81
CA ASP A 86 -10.50 2.00 7.67
C ASP A 86 -11.19 1.48 6.40
N GLU A 87 -10.42 1.23 5.34
CA GLU A 87 -10.95 0.90 4.03
C GLU A 87 -9.94 0.11 3.21
N ILE A 88 -10.45 -0.82 2.39
CA ILE A 88 -9.68 -1.51 1.36
C ILE A 88 -10.15 -0.96 0.01
N TRP A 89 -9.28 -0.26 -0.68
CA TRP A 89 -9.63 0.48 -1.89
C TRP A 89 -9.42 -0.35 -3.14
N MET A 90 -10.49 -0.52 -3.92
CA MET A 90 -10.50 -1.33 -5.15
C MET A 90 -10.53 -0.50 -6.44
N HIS A 91 -10.66 0.81 -6.33
CA HIS A 91 -10.80 1.69 -7.48
C HIS A 91 -9.43 2.23 -7.93
N ASP A 92 -9.46 3.16 -8.90
CA ASP A 92 -8.28 3.90 -9.35
C ASP A 92 -7.57 4.64 -8.19
N LYS A 93 -6.48 5.33 -8.49
CA LYS A 93 -5.65 6.06 -7.51
C LYS A 93 -6.46 6.83 -6.44
N ALA A 94 -6.44 6.32 -5.21
CA ALA A 94 -7.02 7.00 -4.05
C ALA A 94 -6.33 8.34 -3.76
N LEU A 95 -7.10 9.34 -3.30
CA LEU A 95 -6.57 10.64 -2.89
C LEU A 95 -6.06 10.56 -1.44
N GLY A 96 -4.77 10.84 -1.23
CA GLY A 96 -4.17 10.81 0.10
C GLY A 96 -3.18 11.94 0.34
N VAL A 97 -2.92 12.22 1.62
CA VAL A 97 -1.86 13.14 2.07
C VAL A 97 -0.48 12.49 2.05
N ALA A 98 -0.43 11.17 2.05
CA ALA A 98 0.78 10.38 1.94
C ALA A 98 0.48 9.00 1.32
N TYR A 99 1.50 8.42 0.68
CA TYR A 99 1.53 7.04 0.23
C TYR A 99 2.72 6.35 0.91
N ILE A 100 2.50 5.16 1.45
CA ILE A 100 3.52 4.30 2.03
C ILE A 100 3.55 3.04 1.17
N ASP A 101 4.67 2.79 0.51
CA ASP A 101 4.81 1.78 -0.54
C ASP A 101 6.30 1.40 -0.62
N ASP A 102 6.63 0.11 -0.55
CA ASP A 102 7.99 -0.42 -0.57
C ASP A 102 8.72 -0.14 -1.89
N ARG A 103 7.95 0.04 -2.98
CA ARG A 103 8.44 0.40 -4.31
C ARG A 103 8.26 1.89 -4.61
N GLY A 104 7.77 2.67 -3.65
CA GLY A 104 7.59 4.11 -3.75
C GLY A 104 8.93 4.86 -3.79
N VAL A 105 9.17 5.62 -4.86
CA VAL A 105 10.30 6.56 -4.94
C VAL A 105 9.81 7.97 -4.65
N ARG A 106 10.45 8.64 -3.69
CA ARG A 106 10.09 10.01 -3.32
C ARG A 106 10.54 11.01 -4.38
N ALA A 107 9.59 11.50 -5.17
CA ALA A 107 9.78 12.68 -6.02
C ALA A 107 9.54 13.97 -5.22
N VAL A 108 10.47 14.92 -5.35
CA VAL A 108 10.38 16.26 -4.75
C VAL A 108 10.77 17.33 -5.75
N GLY A 109 10.22 18.53 -5.57
CA GLY A 109 10.48 19.68 -6.41
C GLY A 109 9.23 20.26 -7.02
N ASP A 110 9.42 21.15 -7.99
CA ASP A 110 8.39 21.85 -8.73
C ASP A 110 8.73 21.90 -10.23
N ARG A 111 8.03 22.77 -10.97
CA ARG A 111 8.21 22.94 -12.42
C ARG A 111 9.59 23.48 -12.82
N ASN A 112 10.34 24.09 -11.91
CA ASN A 112 11.63 24.73 -12.18
C ASN A 112 12.79 23.84 -11.75
N GLN A 113 12.64 23.11 -10.64
CA GLN A 113 13.67 22.24 -10.11
C GLN A 113 13.07 21.02 -9.42
N SER A 114 13.61 19.83 -9.71
CA SER A 114 13.17 18.56 -9.12
C SER A 114 14.32 17.56 -9.06
N ASN A 115 14.12 16.48 -8.32
CA ASN A 115 15.10 15.39 -8.18
C ASN A 115 14.94 14.28 -9.25
N TRP A 116 14.29 14.57 -10.38
CA TRP A 116 14.03 13.56 -11.42
C TRP A 116 15.30 12.97 -12.01
N LYS A 117 16.38 13.76 -12.11
CA LYS A 117 17.66 13.28 -12.61
C LYS A 117 18.24 12.22 -11.68
N GLU A 118 18.25 12.47 -10.36
CA GLU A 118 18.75 11.54 -9.35
C GLU A 118 17.90 10.27 -9.29
N ILE A 119 16.57 10.41 -9.42
CA ILE A 119 15.66 9.26 -9.51
C ILE A 119 16.01 8.39 -10.71
N ALA A 120 16.17 8.99 -11.90
CA ALA A 120 16.50 8.26 -13.11
C ALA A 120 17.86 7.58 -13.01
N ASP A 121 18.88 8.29 -12.53
CA ASP A 121 20.23 7.76 -12.36
C ASP A 121 20.23 6.56 -11.39
N SER A 122 19.41 6.60 -10.33
CA SER A 122 19.25 5.49 -9.38
C SER A 122 18.54 4.29 -10.02
N LEU A 123 17.38 4.50 -10.64
CA LEU A 123 16.54 3.40 -11.14
C LEU A 123 17.11 2.70 -12.38
N ILE A 124 17.88 3.40 -13.21
CA ILE A 124 18.51 2.79 -14.40
C ILE A 124 19.68 1.87 -14.02
N GLN A 125 20.33 2.13 -12.89
CA GLN A 125 21.45 1.32 -12.39
C GLN A 125 21.00 0.08 -11.60
N GLU A 126 19.73 0.04 -11.20
CA GLU A 126 19.17 -1.12 -10.50
C GLU A 126 19.19 -2.35 -11.42
N PRO A 127 19.68 -3.51 -10.93
CA PRO A 127 19.62 -4.75 -11.69
C PRO A 127 18.16 -5.10 -12.00
N PHE A 128 17.92 -5.70 -13.16
CA PHE A 128 16.59 -6.12 -13.59
C PHE A 128 15.92 -6.95 -12.50
N ARG A 129 14.82 -6.43 -11.94
CA ARG A 129 13.91 -7.19 -11.10
C ARG A 129 12.83 -7.75 -12.02
N PRO A 130 12.76 -9.08 -12.23
CA PRO A 130 11.60 -9.64 -12.91
C PRO A 130 10.33 -9.20 -12.19
N ARG A 131 9.19 -9.14 -12.88
CA ARG A 131 7.91 -9.01 -12.19
C ARG A 131 7.75 -10.24 -11.30
N VAL A 132 8.12 -10.07 -10.03
CA VAL A 132 7.82 -11.02 -8.97
C VAL A 132 6.52 -10.51 -8.38
N TRP A 133 5.45 -11.23 -8.71
CA TRP A 133 4.14 -11.04 -8.10
C TRP A 133 4.22 -11.31 -6.62
#